data_AF-A0AAV0MA97-F1
#
_entry.id   AF-A0AAV0MA97-F1
#
_cell.length_a   1.000
_cell.length_b   1.000
_cell.length_c   1.000
_cell.angle_alpha   90.00
_cell.angle_beta   90.00
_cell.angle_gamma   90.00
#
_symmetry.space_group_name_H-M   'P 1'
#
loop_
_entity.id
_entity.type
_entity.pdbx_description
1 polymer ?
#
loop_
_entity_poly.entity_id
_entity_poly.type
_entity_poly.pdbx_seq_one_letter_code
_entity_poly.pdbx_strand_id
1 'polypeptide(L)'
;MDLVTCINGLISVLAILIMHVPAHFRIFSFKDDKWFVMKDNKRVDLVASLSKKYDTSEDDVLNSMEKIVTLIREVLQNKPRTAADCDSETLVDMRTDGLIYFEDLMGGSSLWRICIMLEMDYDRAMCKEAQLDERVFLNEADNCASAQSDMIPATCVKTIMTAANWLRNVVSPLSSVPSAQLMQSCDGFPVVQNALLAVEALFPCNDVEEEGVSISLQSTSTVDNIWVEQRKQEVLKIYYKVLEAMCTAYGANLSTLLTMKKFHSCMLACSVELVLAARKPATMLLFPAILEQIDITAFELVEVLQCFLRHEESMPCELRMHLESLKERLLESTVWEAGSLMYDSLEVAEPMLVSEVARLRAIGRLPYINFSLDSIVARIHLSSVLKHEMTHGPCTNLRSGVVEQGSRASRVTDHVPSVIPTSLHCAFARPRDRCPGRCADMAIDAFLKEVTDIFLVLKVGILWPCGFHSLGWSTFTMASHFWLCRLKS
;
A
#
# COMPACT_ATOMS: atom_id res chain seq x y z
N MET A 1 -14.43 -7.76 5.37
CA MET A 1 -14.18 -8.25 3.99
C MET A 1 -13.36 -7.21 3.24
N ASP A 2 -12.35 -7.60 2.46
CA ASP A 2 -11.58 -6.66 1.65
C ASP A 2 -12.13 -6.53 0.21
N LEU A 3 -11.82 -5.42 -0.45
CA LEU A 3 -12.39 -5.08 -1.75
C LEU A 3 -12.01 -6.10 -2.84
N VAL A 4 -10.81 -6.68 -2.75
CA VAL A 4 -10.36 -7.76 -3.66
C VAL A 4 -11.28 -8.98 -3.53
N THR A 5 -11.61 -9.38 -2.30
CA THR A 5 -12.53 -10.49 -2.05
C THR A 5 -13.92 -10.19 -2.59
N CYS A 6 -14.43 -8.96 -2.42
CA CYS A 6 -15.71 -8.54 -3.00
C CYS A 6 -15.71 -8.60 -4.54
N ILE A 7 -14.66 -8.11 -5.19
CA ILE A 7 -14.52 -8.16 -6.65
C ILE A 7 -14.48 -9.61 -7.14
N ASN A 8 -13.72 -10.49 -6.48
CA ASN A 8 -13.70 -11.92 -6.82
C ASN A 8 -15.08 -12.58 -6.64
N GLY A 9 -15.81 -12.21 -5.59
CA GLY A 9 -17.20 -12.61 -5.39
C GLY A 9 -18.12 -12.16 -6.53
N LEU A 10 -18.05 -10.90 -6.95
CA LEU A 10 -18.84 -10.37 -8.06
C LEU A 10 -18.49 -11.04 -9.40
N ILE A 11 -17.21 -11.26 -9.69
CA ILE A 11 -16.76 -12.00 -10.89
C ILE A 11 -17.30 -13.43 -10.87
N SER A 12 -17.33 -14.06 -9.70
CA SER A 12 -17.85 -15.41 -9.52
C SER A 12 -19.37 -15.48 -9.71
N VAL A 13 -20.13 -14.51 -9.19
CA VAL A 13 -21.56 -14.36 -9.47
C VAL A 13 -21.79 -14.16 -10.96
N LEU A 14 -21.01 -13.29 -11.61
CA LEU A 14 -21.08 -13.06 -13.05
C LEU A 14 -20.80 -14.35 -13.84
N ALA A 15 -19.80 -15.13 -13.44
CA ALA A 15 -19.50 -16.42 -14.06
C ALA A 15 -20.71 -17.36 -13.97
N ILE A 16 -21.31 -17.48 -12.78
CA ILE A 16 -22.52 -18.28 -12.58
C ILE A 16 -23.66 -17.77 -13.47
N LEU A 17 -23.93 -16.46 -13.52
CA LEU A 17 -24.99 -15.90 -14.36
C LEU A 17 -24.76 -16.17 -15.85
N ILE A 18 -23.52 -16.04 -16.35
CA ILE A 18 -23.16 -16.32 -17.76
C ILE A 18 -23.41 -17.80 -18.11
N MET A 19 -23.12 -18.73 -17.21
CA MET A 19 -23.39 -20.16 -17.42
C MET A 19 -24.89 -20.47 -17.52
N HIS A 20 -25.71 -19.76 -16.74
CA HIS A 20 -27.13 -20.06 -16.58
C HIS A 20 -28.05 -19.23 -17.48
N VAL A 21 -27.59 -18.10 -18.03
CA VAL A 21 -28.41 -17.27 -18.92
C VAL A 21 -28.77 -18.04 -20.20
N PRO A 22 -30.06 -18.14 -20.57
CA PRO A 22 -30.48 -18.82 -21.79
C PRO A 22 -29.87 -18.19 -23.05
N ALA A 23 -29.54 -19.01 -24.05
CA ALA A 23 -28.81 -18.57 -25.24
C ALA A 23 -29.52 -17.43 -26.00
N HIS A 24 -30.85 -17.43 -26.03
CA HIS A 24 -31.67 -16.41 -26.69
C HIS A 24 -31.70 -15.05 -25.97
N PHE A 25 -31.27 -14.98 -24.72
CA PHE A 25 -31.11 -13.72 -23.97
C PHE A 25 -29.68 -13.19 -23.94
N ARG A 26 -28.71 -13.93 -24.51
CA ARG A 26 -27.31 -13.49 -24.55
C ARG A 26 -27.12 -12.40 -25.60
N ILE A 27 -26.61 -11.26 -25.17
CA ILE A 27 -26.12 -10.19 -26.05
C ILE A 27 -24.67 -10.39 -26.50
N PHE A 28 -24.03 -11.49 -26.09
CA PHE A 28 -22.65 -11.84 -26.37
C PHE A 28 -22.56 -13.21 -27.06
N SER A 29 -21.44 -13.45 -27.76
CA SER A 29 -21.14 -14.74 -28.38
C SER A 29 -19.86 -15.32 -27.79
N PHE A 30 -19.87 -16.61 -27.44
CA PHE A 30 -18.69 -17.34 -27.00
C PHE A 30 -17.61 -17.50 -28.07
N LYS A 31 -17.91 -17.11 -29.32
CA LYS A 31 -16.93 -17.05 -30.42
C LYS A 31 -16.13 -15.74 -30.44
N ASP A 32 -16.48 -14.76 -29.59
CA ASP A 32 -15.72 -13.52 -29.46
C ASP A 32 -14.43 -13.76 -28.65
N ASP A 33 -13.31 -13.82 -29.37
CA ASP A 33 -11.97 -14.05 -28.84
C ASP A 33 -11.43 -12.88 -28.00
N LYS A 34 -12.07 -11.71 -28.06
CA LYS A 34 -11.72 -10.55 -27.22
C LYS A 34 -12.19 -10.72 -25.79
N TRP A 35 -13.28 -11.46 -25.57
CA TRP A 35 -13.88 -11.67 -24.27
C TRP A 35 -13.65 -13.07 -23.72
N PHE A 36 -13.56 -14.08 -24.60
CA PHE A 36 -13.51 -15.48 -24.20
C PHE A 36 -12.23 -16.17 -24.68
N VAL A 37 -11.48 -16.71 -23.72
CA VAL A 37 -10.30 -17.52 -23.92
C VAL A 37 -10.72 -18.95 -24.27
N MET A 38 -10.20 -19.46 -25.38
CA MET A 38 -10.41 -20.83 -25.82
C MET A 38 -9.24 -21.72 -25.36
N LYS A 39 -9.53 -22.89 -24.78
CA LYS A 39 -8.52 -23.92 -24.46
C LYS A 39 -8.87 -25.28 -25.08
N ASP A 40 -7.84 -26.04 -25.44
CA ASP A 40 -7.73 -27.47 -25.76
C ASP A 40 -8.72 -28.16 -26.73
N ASN A 41 -9.88 -27.58 -27.04
CA ASN A 41 -10.92 -28.17 -27.91
C ASN A 41 -11.89 -27.16 -28.54
N LYS A 42 -11.50 -25.87 -28.67
CA LYS A 42 -12.39 -24.76 -29.10
C LYS A 42 -13.62 -24.55 -28.19
N ARG A 43 -13.51 -24.91 -26.91
CA ARG A 43 -14.50 -24.57 -25.89
C ARG A 43 -13.99 -23.40 -25.05
N VAL A 44 -14.91 -22.56 -24.62
CA VAL A 44 -14.61 -21.40 -23.79
C VAL A 44 -14.30 -21.85 -22.37
N ASP A 45 -13.14 -21.44 -21.88
CA ASP A 45 -12.78 -21.53 -20.47
C ASP A 45 -13.25 -20.24 -19.78
N LEU A 46 -14.46 -20.26 -19.21
CA LEU A 46 -15.08 -19.07 -18.66
C LEU A 46 -14.27 -18.46 -17.51
N VAL A 47 -13.75 -19.30 -16.63
CA VAL A 47 -12.97 -18.87 -15.47
C VAL A 47 -11.68 -18.22 -15.94
N ALA A 48 -10.94 -18.84 -16.87
CA ALA A 48 -9.74 -18.22 -17.46
C ALA A 48 -10.06 -16.91 -18.20
N SER A 49 -11.21 -16.86 -18.89
CA SER A 49 -11.66 -15.67 -19.63
C SER A 49 -11.89 -14.48 -18.71
N LEU A 50 -12.67 -14.68 -17.65
CA LEU A 50 -12.97 -13.63 -16.68
C LEU A 50 -11.74 -13.28 -15.84
N SER A 51 -10.93 -14.27 -15.47
CA SER A 51 -9.68 -14.07 -14.73
C SER A 51 -8.70 -13.18 -15.52
N LYS A 52 -8.55 -13.44 -16.82
CA LYS A 52 -7.75 -12.60 -17.72
C LYS A 52 -8.35 -11.21 -17.90
N LYS A 53 -9.68 -11.09 -18.00
CA LYS A 53 -10.36 -9.81 -18.26
C LYS A 53 -10.25 -8.83 -17.08
N TYR A 54 -10.34 -9.36 -15.87
CA TYR A 54 -10.38 -8.57 -14.64
C TYR A 54 -9.08 -8.66 -13.83
N ASP A 55 -8.01 -9.19 -14.43
CA ASP A 55 -6.70 -9.37 -13.80
C ASP A 55 -6.82 -10.08 -12.44
N THR A 56 -7.49 -11.23 -12.37
CA THR A 56 -7.63 -12.02 -11.12
C THR A 56 -7.10 -13.46 -11.26
N SER A 57 -7.02 -14.20 -10.15
CA SER A 57 -6.63 -15.61 -10.13
C SER A 57 -7.82 -16.51 -10.47
N GLU A 58 -7.60 -17.51 -11.32
CA GLU A 58 -8.56 -18.58 -11.57
C GLU A 58 -8.94 -19.30 -10.26
N ASP A 59 -7.96 -19.56 -9.37
CA ASP A 59 -8.18 -20.24 -8.09
C ASP A 59 -9.08 -19.43 -7.13
N ASP A 60 -8.89 -18.10 -7.08
CA ASP A 60 -9.69 -17.24 -6.20
C ASP A 60 -11.13 -17.11 -6.69
N VAL A 61 -11.32 -17.11 -8.01
CA VAL A 61 -12.65 -17.16 -8.64
C VAL A 61 -13.30 -18.51 -8.37
N LEU A 62 -12.60 -19.63 -8.55
CA LEU A 62 -13.14 -20.97 -8.27
C LEU A 62 -13.54 -21.14 -6.80
N ASN A 63 -12.68 -20.73 -5.86
CA ASN A 63 -12.98 -20.77 -4.42
C ASN A 63 -14.17 -19.87 -4.05
N SER A 64 -14.26 -18.69 -4.64
CA SER A 64 -15.43 -17.80 -4.47
C SER A 64 -16.70 -18.40 -5.08
N MET A 65 -16.62 -19.02 -6.25
CA MET A 65 -17.73 -19.73 -6.89
C MET A 65 -18.24 -20.87 -6.01
N GLU A 66 -17.37 -21.68 -5.40
CA GLU A 66 -17.77 -22.77 -4.50
C GLU A 66 -18.59 -22.28 -3.30
N LYS A 67 -18.17 -21.15 -2.70
CA LYS A 67 -18.91 -20.49 -1.61
C LYS A 67 -20.29 -20.01 -2.09
N ILE A 68 -20.36 -19.37 -3.26
CA ILE A 68 -21.62 -18.87 -3.83
C ILE A 68 -22.55 -20.04 -4.22
N VAL A 69 -22.03 -21.13 -4.78
CA VAL A 69 -22.78 -22.35 -5.08
C VAL A 69 -23.41 -22.92 -3.80
N THR A 70 -22.68 -22.89 -2.69
CA THR A 70 -23.20 -23.30 -1.38
C THR A 70 -24.33 -22.38 -0.92
N LEU A 71 -24.15 -21.06 -1.03
CA LEU A 71 -25.20 -20.07 -0.71
C LEU A 71 -26.44 -20.22 -1.59
N ILE A 72 -26.29 -20.44 -2.90
CA ILE A 72 -27.43 -20.69 -3.81
C ILE A 72 -28.20 -21.93 -3.37
N ARG A 73 -27.51 -23.01 -3.00
CA ARG A 73 -28.15 -24.22 -2.49
C ARG A 73 -28.94 -23.95 -1.20
N GLU A 74 -28.38 -23.18 -0.28
CA GLU A 74 -28.99 -22.92 1.02
C GLU A 74 -30.17 -21.93 0.94
N VAL A 75 -29.97 -20.81 0.24
CA VAL A 75 -30.96 -19.71 0.14
C VAL A 75 -32.04 -20.04 -0.87
N LEU A 76 -31.67 -20.48 -2.08
CA LEU A 76 -32.63 -20.70 -3.18
C LEU A 76 -33.19 -22.12 -3.20
N GLN A 77 -32.60 -23.05 -2.43
CA GLN A 77 -32.98 -24.47 -2.38
C GLN A 77 -32.90 -25.18 -3.74
N ASN A 78 -32.10 -24.63 -4.67
CA ASN A 78 -31.85 -25.24 -5.97
C ASN A 78 -30.86 -26.40 -5.81
N LYS A 79 -31.11 -27.51 -6.53
CA LYS A 79 -30.25 -28.69 -6.50
C LYS A 79 -29.04 -28.49 -7.43
N PRO A 80 -27.80 -28.52 -6.93
CA PRO A 80 -26.62 -28.44 -7.77
C PRO A 80 -26.42 -29.74 -8.55
N ARG A 81 -25.96 -29.63 -9.78
CA ARG A 81 -25.50 -30.74 -10.62
C ARG A 81 -24.12 -30.42 -11.19
N THR A 82 -23.33 -31.44 -11.50
CA THR A 82 -22.09 -31.24 -12.26
C THR A 82 -22.45 -30.73 -13.64
N ALA A 83 -21.82 -29.65 -14.11
CA ALA A 83 -22.12 -29.08 -15.42
C ALA A 83 -21.80 -30.05 -16.57
N ALA A 84 -20.84 -30.97 -16.38
CA ALA A 84 -20.49 -32.00 -17.35
C ALA A 84 -21.60 -33.06 -17.56
N ASP A 85 -22.48 -33.25 -16.58
CA ASP A 85 -23.56 -34.24 -16.61
C ASP A 85 -24.89 -33.64 -17.12
N CYS A 86 -24.88 -32.36 -17.53
CA CYS A 86 -26.07 -31.61 -17.92
C CYS A 86 -26.17 -31.43 -19.44
N ASP A 87 -27.23 -31.98 -20.03
CA ASP A 87 -27.59 -31.75 -21.43
C ASP A 87 -28.33 -30.40 -21.61
N SER A 88 -27.63 -29.29 -21.37
CA SER A 88 -28.19 -27.94 -21.54
C SER A 88 -27.62 -27.24 -22.77
N GLU A 89 -28.49 -26.66 -23.60
CA GLU A 89 -28.12 -25.81 -24.74
C GLU A 89 -27.26 -24.60 -24.30
N THR A 90 -27.33 -24.19 -23.03
CA THR A 90 -26.55 -23.06 -22.52
C THR A 90 -25.05 -23.36 -22.37
N LEU A 91 -24.67 -24.64 -22.28
CA LEU A 91 -23.31 -25.10 -21.96
C LEU A 91 -22.51 -25.64 -23.17
N VAL A 92 -23.13 -25.73 -24.36
CA VAL A 92 -22.57 -26.42 -25.54
C VAL A 92 -21.17 -25.93 -25.95
N ASP A 93 -20.93 -24.62 -25.90
CA ASP A 93 -19.66 -24.00 -26.30
C ASP A 93 -18.68 -23.80 -25.12
N MET A 94 -19.01 -24.30 -23.93
CA MET A 94 -18.25 -24.05 -22.70
C MET A 94 -17.53 -25.29 -22.20
N ARG A 95 -16.38 -25.08 -21.57
CA ARG A 95 -15.72 -26.10 -20.76
C ARG A 95 -16.45 -26.21 -19.43
N THR A 96 -16.88 -27.42 -19.09
CA THR A 96 -17.73 -27.70 -17.92
C THR A 96 -17.00 -28.36 -16.76
N ASP A 97 -15.70 -28.65 -16.92
CA ASP A 97 -14.89 -29.37 -15.94
C ASP A 97 -14.89 -28.63 -14.59
N GLY A 98 -15.31 -29.33 -13.53
CA GLY A 98 -15.33 -28.77 -12.17
C GLY A 98 -16.39 -27.69 -11.91
N LEU A 99 -17.24 -27.35 -12.89
CA LEU A 99 -18.29 -26.34 -12.73
C LEU A 99 -19.60 -26.97 -12.26
N ILE A 100 -20.37 -26.20 -11.47
CA ILE A 100 -21.68 -26.59 -10.96
C ILE A 100 -22.78 -25.83 -11.68
N TYR A 101 -23.80 -26.57 -12.12
CA TYR A 101 -24.97 -26.06 -12.82
C TYR A 101 -26.25 -26.28 -12.00
N PHE A 102 -27.14 -25.31 -12.04
CA PHE A 102 -28.45 -25.30 -11.42
C PHE A 102 -29.51 -25.23 -12.52
N GLU A 103 -30.24 -26.32 -12.69
CA GLU A 103 -31.34 -26.38 -13.64
C GLU A 103 -32.41 -25.34 -13.27
N ASP A 104 -32.91 -24.63 -14.28
CA ASP A 104 -33.91 -23.55 -14.11
C ASP A 104 -33.47 -22.46 -13.10
N LEU A 105 -32.18 -22.10 -13.01
CA LEU A 105 -31.77 -20.95 -12.16
C LEU A 105 -32.20 -19.60 -12.74
N MET A 106 -32.11 -19.47 -14.07
CA MET A 106 -32.43 -18.24 -14.83
C MET A 106 -33.59 -18.47 -15.82
N GLY A 107 -34.34 -19.56 -15.67
CA GLY A 107 -35.48 -19.84 -16.55
C GLY A 107 -36.73 -19.11 -16.12
N GLY A 108 -37.66 -18.91 -17.07
CA GLY A 108 -38.81 -18.02 -16.87
C GLY A 108 -39.77 -18.44 -15.76
N SER A 109 -39.85 -19.74 -15.45
CA SER A 109 -40.73 -20.29 -14.40
C SER A 109 -40.25 -19.99 -12.98
N SER A 110 -38.94 -19.92 -12.76
CA SER A 110 -38.30 -19.85 -11.45
C SER A 110 -37.69 -18.49 -11.15
N LEU A 111 -37.28 -17.73 -12.17
CA LEU A 111 -36.56 -16.46 -12.03
C LEU A 111 -37.36 -15.48 -11.18
N TRP A 112 -38.66 -15.34 -11.44
CA TRP A 112 -39.55 -14.49 -10.64
C TRP A 112 -39.55 -14.86 -9.16
N ARG A 113 -39.64 -16.17 -8.86
CA ARG A 113 -39.61 -16.69 -7.49
C ARG A 113 -38.28 -16.40 -6.82
N ILE A 114 -37.17 -16.59 -7.55
CA ILE A 114 -35.81 -16.36 -7.08
C ILE A 114 -35.59 -14.87 -6.76
N CYS A 115 -36.01 -13.96 -7.64
CA CYS A 115 -35.92 -12.52 -7.41
C CYS A 115 -36.65 -12.11 -6.13
N ILE A 116 -37.90 -12.55 -5.93
CA ILE A 116 -38.66 -12.26 -4.70
C ILE A 116 -37.94 -12.80 -3.46
N MET A 117 -37.41 -14.03 -3.52
CA MET A 117 -36.69 -14.60 -2.39
C MET A 117 -35.45 -13.80 -2.02
N LEU A 118 -34.67 -13.38 -3.03
CA LEU A 118 -33.47 -12.56 -2.81
C LEU A 118 -33.81 -11.16 -2.31
N GLU A 119 -34.86 -10.52 -2.84
CA GLU A 119 -35.35 -9.22 -2.36
C GLU A 119 -35.78 -9.30 -0.88
N MET A 120 -36.54 -10.32 -0.51
CA MET A 120 -36.99 -10.52 0.87
C MET A 120 -35.82 -10.80 1.83
N ASP A 121 -34.83 -11.57 1.39
CA ASP A 121 -33.64 -11.86 2.20
C ASP A 121 -32.78 -10.60 2.40
N TYR A 122 -32.61 -9.81 1.34
CA TYR A 122 -31.91 -8.53 1.37
C TYR A 122 -32.63 -7.49 2.27
N ASP A 123 -33.94 -7.33 2.13
CA ASP A 123 -34.74 -6.44 3.00
C ASP A 123 -34.61 -6.82 4.48
N ARG A 124 -34.56 -8.12 4.78
CA ARG A 124 -34.34 -8.63 6.14
C ARG A 124 -32.95 -8.30 6.67
N ALA A 125 -31.93 -8.33 5.82
CA ALA A 125 -30.57 -7.91 6.17
C ALA A 125 -30.49 -6.40 6.42
N MET A 126 -31.06 -5.59 5.53
CA MET A 126 -31.10 -4.12 5.64
C MET A 126 -31.89 -3.62 6.85
N CYS A 127 -32.95 -4.32 7.25
CA CYS A 127 -33.69 -3.95 8.46
C CYS A 127 -32.89 -4.16 9.76
N LYS A 128 -31.82 -4.96 9.74
CA LYS A 128 -30.95 -5.21 10.90
C LYS A 128 -29.77 -4.26 10.97
N GLU A 129 -29.28 -3.81 9.84
CA GLU A 129 -28.12 -2.92 9.72
C GLU A 129 -28.60 -1.63 9.06
N ALA A 130 -28.61 -0.50 9.79
CA ALA A 130 -29.04 0.80 9.27
C ALA A 130 -28.01 1.36 8.24
N GLN A 131 -27.85 0.66 7.12
CA GLN A 131 -26.92 0.93 6.05
C GLN A 131 -27.64 1.50 4.82
N LEU A 132 -26.85 1.92 3.84
CA LEU A 132 -27.34 2.41 2.55
C LEU A 132 -27.97 1.25 1.77
N ASP A 133 -29.18 1.42 1.26
CA ASP A 133 -29.79 0.45 0.34
C ASP A 133 -29.09 0.55 -1.03
N GLU A 134 -28.21 -0.42 -1.33
CA GLU A 134 -27.41 -0.43 -2.55
C GLU A 134 -28.25 -0.67 -3.81
N ARG A 135 -29.53 -1.03 -3.70
CA ARG A 135 -30.43 -1.14 -4.87
C ARG A 135 -30.64 0.20 -5.56
N VAL A 136 -30.34 1.32 -4.90
CA VAL A 136 -30.31 2.65 -5.53
C VAL A 136 -29.42 2.69 -6.77
N PHE A 137 -28.38 1.85 -6.83
CA PHE A 137 -27.47 1.78 -7.98
C PHE A 137 -28.03 1.01 -9.18
N LEU A 138 -29.17 0.32 -9.05
CA LEU A 138 -29.81 -0.45 -10.14
C LEU A 138 -30.64 0.43 -11.08
N ASN A 139 -31.05 1.63 -10.66
CA ASN A 139 -31.85 2.55 -11.48
C ASN A 139 -30.97 3.49 -12.29
N GLU A 140 -30.77 3.18 -13.57
CA GLU A 140 -29.99 4.03 -14.50
C GLU A 140 -30.64 5.40 -14.78
N ALA A 141 -31.93 5.59 -14.48
CA ALA A 141 -32.66 6.82 -14.79
C ALA A 141 -32.18 8.05 -14.01
N ASP A 142 -31.55 7.88 -12.85
CA ASP A 142 -31.02 8.99 -12.03
C ASP A 142 -29.48 9.06 -12.05
N ASN A 143 -28.80 8.12 -12.70
CA ASN A 143 -27.34 8.01 -12.66
C ASN A 143 -26.69 8.62 -13.92
N CYS A 144 -27.00 9.88 -14.19
CA CYS A 144 -26.39 10.65 -15.26
C CYS A 144 -25.05 11.24 -14.78
N ALA A 145 -24.03 10.39 -14.66
CA ALA A 145 -22.64 10.82 -14.52
C ALA A 145 -21.83 10.35 -15.74
N SER A 146 -22.05 11.05 -16.86
CA SER A 146 -21.15 11.21 -18.01
C SER A 146 -20.09 10.13 -18.26
N ALA A 147 -20.47 9.05 -18.96
CA ALA A 147 -19.53 8.25 -19.73
C ALA A 147 -19.28 8.92 -21.10
N GLN A 148 -18.50 9.99 -21.13
CA GLN A 148 -17.85 10.49 -22.36
C GLN A 148 -16.40 10.85 -22.04
N SER A 149 -15.46 10.00 -22.47
CA SER A 149 -14.07 10.34 -22.73
C SER A 149 -13.35 9.11 -23.32
N ASP A 150 -12.89 9.22 -24.56
CA ASP A 150 -12.06 8.25 -25.30
C ASP A 150 -10.60 8.16 -24.79
N MET A 151 -10.43 8.15 -23.47
CA MET A 151 -9.22 7.73 -22.77
C MET A 151 -9.72 7.12 -21.46
N ILE A 152 -10.03 5.83 -21.46
CA ILE A 152 -10.48 5.11 -20.26
C ILE A 152 -9.27 5.03 -19.31
N PRO A 153 -9.21 5.80 -18.21
CA PRO A 153 -8.25 5.53 -17.15
C PRO A 153 -8.55 4.13 -16.63
N ALA A 154 -7.54 3.37 -16.19
CA ALA A 154 -7.79 2.08 -15.55
C ALA A 154 -8.91 2.24 -14.50
N THR A 155 -9.97 1.44 -14.62
CA THR A 155 -11.08 1.50 -13.65
C THR A 155 -10.51 1.16 -12.27
N CYS A 156 -11.08 1.71 -11.20
CA CYS A 156 -10.61 1.47 -9.82
C CYS A 156 -10.39 -0.02 -9.53
N VAL A 157 -11.26 -0.88 -10.08
CA VAL A 157 -11.15 -2.35 -10.05
C VAL A 157 -9.82 -2.83 -10.61
N LYS A 158 -9.45 -2.43 -11.83
CA LYS A 158 -8.20 -2.88 -12.48
C LYS A 158 -6.96 -2.51 -11.68
N THR A 159 -6.90 -1.28 -11.16
CA THR A 159 -5.81 -0.83 -10.29
C THR A 159 -5.69 -1.69 -9.04
N ILE A 160 -6.82 -1.96 -8.37
CA ILE A 160 -6.85 -2.80 -7.16
C ILE A 160 -6.40 -4.23 -7.46
N MET A 161 -6.90 -4.82 -8.55
CA MET A 161 -6.54 -6.20 -8.91
C MET A 161 -5.07 -6.33 -9.32
N THR A 162 -4.52 -5.32 -10.01
CA THR A 162 -3.09 -5.26 -10.33
C THR A 162 -2.23 -5.24 -9.06
N ALA A 163 -2.59 -4.41 -8.08
CA ALA A 163 -1.90 -4.34 -6.79
C ALA A 163 -2.00 -5.66 -6.01
N ALA A 164 -3.18 -6.28 -5.98
CA ALA A 164 -3.40 -7.57 -5.33
C ALA A 164 -2.62 -8.71 -6.00
N ASN A 165 -2.52 -8.72 -7.32
CA ASN A 165 -1.71 -9.69 -8.06
C ASN A 165 -0.22 -9.53 -7.77
N TRP A 166 0.28 -8.31 -7.61
CA TRP A 166 1.66 -8.10 -7.18
C TRP A 166 1.92 -8.73 -5.80
N LEU A 167 1.02 -8.53 -4.83
CA LEU A 167 1.12 -9.22 -3.54
C LEU A 167 1.13 -10.76 -3.72
N ARG A 168 0.27 -11.30 -4.58
CA ARG A 168 0.21 -12.75 -4.81
C ARG A 168 1.46 -13.29 -5.49
N ASN A 169 1.97 -12.62 -6.52
CA ASN A 169 2.99 -13.17 -7.40
C ASN A 169 4.42 -12.82 -6.96
N VAL A 170 4.59 -11.66 -6.32
CA VAL A 170 5.91 -11.17 -5.90
C VAL A 170 6.11 -11.35 -4.40
N VAL A 171 5.09 -11.07 -3.58
CA VAL A 171 5.24 -11.12 -2.11
C VAL A 171 4.95 -12.51 -1.55
N SER A 172 3.88 -13.18 -1.99
CA SER A 172 3.51 -14.50 -1.46
C SER A 172 4.63 -15.55 -1.49
N PRO A 173 5.46 -15.66 -2.55
CA PRO A 173 6.54 -16.65 -2.61
C PRO A 173 7.71 -16.36 -1.66
N LEU A 174 7.77 -15.17 -1.06
CA LEU A 174 8.85 -14.77 -0.16
C LEU A 174 8.75 -15.46 1.19
N SER A 175 9.89 -15.52 1.88
CA SER A 175 9.99 -15.99 3.25
C SER A 175 9.54 -14.92 4.25
N SER A 176 8.73 -15.30 5.23
CA SER A 176 8.38 -14.46 6.40
C SER A 176 9.40 -14.58 7.54
N VAL A 177 10.54 -15.24 7.29
CA VAL A 177 11.66 -15.43 8.22
C VAL A 177 12.91 -14.85 7.57
N PRO A 178 13.83 -14.24 8.34
CA PRO A 178 15.06 -13.68 7.80
C PRO A 178 15.90 -14.72 7.06
N SER A 179 16.57 -14.30 6.00
CA SER A 179 17.50 -15.15 5.25
C SER A 179 18.74 -15.48 6.09
N ALA A 180 19.43 -16.57 5.74
CA ALA A 180 20.70 -16.91 6.38
C ALA A 180 21.75 -15.81 6.21
N GLN A 181 21.71 -15.07 5.10
CA GLN A 181 22.59 -13.94 4.85
C GLN A 181 22.29 -12.76 5.78
N LEU A 182 21.02 -12.42 5.98
CA LEU A 182 20.60 -11.39 6.93
C LEU A 182 20.95 -11.76 8.38
N MET A 183 20.85 -13.05 8.72
CA MET A 183 21.24 -13.58 10.03
C MET A 183 22.76 -13.57 10.26
N GLN A 184 23.57 -13.50 9.20
CA GLN A 184 25.03 -13.45 9.28
C GLN A 184 25.57 -12.01 9.27
N SER A 185 24.87 -11.07 8.62
CA SER A 185 25.28 -9.67 8.55
C SER A 185 25.07 -8.91 9.86
N CYS A 186 24.27 -9.47 10.77
CA CYS A 186 23.83 -8.84 12.01
C CYS A 186 23.73 -9.89 13.11
N ASP A 187 23.83 -9.50 14.38
CA ASP A 187 23.26 -10.33 15.45
C ASP A 187 21.75 -10.44 15.16
N GLY A 188 21.30 -11.55 14.57
CA GLY A 188 19.95 -11.68 14.01
C GLY A 188 18.83 -11.66 15.05
N PHE A 189 19.15 -11.85 16.33
CA PHE A 189 18.19 -11.86 17.43
C PHE A 189 17.45 -10.51 17.60
N PRO A 190 18.12 -9.34 17.72
CA PRO A 190 17.47 -8.04 17.72
C PRO A 190 16.51 -7.79 16.56
N VAL A 191 16.83 -8.23 15.36
CA VAL A 191 16.00 -8.01 14.16
C VAL A 191 14.69 -8.77 14.28
N VAL A 192 14.75 -10.07 14.55
CA VAL A 192 13.56 -10.92 14.68
C VAL A 192 12.71 -10.48 15.87
N GLN A 193 13.34 -10.20 17.02
CA GLN A 193 12.62 -9.81 18.23
C GLN A 193 11.89 -8.47 18.05
N ASN A 194 12.55 -7.45 17.50
CA ASN A 194 11.92 -6.16 17.28
C ASN A 194 10.81 -6.24 16.24
N ALA A 195 10.99 -7.05 15.19
CA ALA A 195 9.99 -7.25 14.16
C ALA A 195 8.73 -7.90 14.73
N LEU A 196 8.89 -8.97 15.52
CA LEU A 196 7.76 -9.67 16.13
C LEU A 196 6.98 -8.75 17.09
N LEU A 197 7.68 -8.05 17.99
CA LEU A 197 7.04 -7.12 18.93
C LEU A 197 6.25 -6.01 18.24
N ALA A 198 6.80 -5.45 17.15
CA ALA A 198 6.12 -4.41 16.39
C ALA A 198 4.90 -4.96 15.63
N VAL A 199 4.99 -6.15 15.02
CA VAL A 199 3.85 -6.80 14.35
C VAL A 199 2.76 -7.15 15.36
N GLU A 200 3.09 -7.65 16.54
CA GLU A 200 2.12 -7.89 17.62
C GLU A 200 1.42 -6.61 18.06
N ALA A 201 2.16 -5.50 18.19
CA ALA A 201 1.58 -4.21 18.52
C ALA A 201 0.63 -3.69 17.42
N LEU A 202 0.98 -3.88 16.14
CA LEU A 202 0.19 -3.45 14.98
C LEU A 202 -1.07 -4.28 14.75
N PHE A 203 -1.03 -5.55 15.15
CA PHE A 203 -2.11 -6.52 14.99
C PHE A 203 -2.38 -7.23 16.33
N PRO A 204 -2.94 -6.53 17.32
CA PRO A 204 -3.21 -7.10 18.63
C PRO A 204 -4.23 -8.24 18.50
N CYS A 205 -3.89 -9.42 19.05
CA CYS A 205 -4.84 -10.51 19.20
C CYS A 205 -5.73 -10.22 20.43
N ASN A 206 -7.04 -10.19 20.23
CA ASN A 206 -7.99 -10.15 21.35
C ASN A 206 -8.16 -11.58 21.91
N ASP A 207 -7.16 -12.09 22.61
CA ASP A 207 -7.35 -13.27 23.45
C ASP A 207 -8.01 -12.83 24.77
N VAL A 208 -9.27 -12.43 24.71
CA VAL A 208 -10.08 -12.24 25.91
C VAL A 208 -10.74 -13.57 26.23
N GLU A 209 -10.22 -14.26 27.25
CA GLU A 209 -10.97 -15.28 27.98
C GLU A 209 -12.17 -14.58 28.66
N GLU A 210 -13.31 -14.50 27.97
CA GLU A 210 -14.58 -14.13 28.59
C GLU A 210 -15.11 -15.33 29.39
N GLU A 211 -14.87 -15.33 30.69
CA GLU A 211 -15.75 -16.02 31.63
C GLU A 211 -17.17 -15.45 31.50
N GLY A 212 -18.01 -16.16 30.75
CA GLY A 212 -19.46 -16.14 30.87
C GLY A 212 -20.19 -15.07 30.07
N VAL A 213 -20.65 -15.44 28.86
CA VAL A 213 -22.08 -15.52 28.47
C VAL A 213 -22.12 -16.08 27.04
N SER A 214 -22.86 -17.17 26.85
CA SER A 214 -23.00 -17.85 25.57
C SER A 214 -23.82 -17.02 24.56
N ILE A 215 -23.17 -16.50 23.52
CA ILE A 215 -23.82 -16.13 22.25
C ILE A 215 -23.04 -16.79 21.11
N SER A 216 -23.76 -17.53 20.27
CA SER A 216 -23.26 -18.19 19.06
C SER A 216 -22.66 -17.18 18.06
N LEU A 217 -21.34 -17.00 18.11
CA LEU A 217 -20.53 -16.13 17.21
C LEU A 217 -19.23 -16.83 16.75
N GLN A 218 -19.23 -18.15 16.69
CA GLN A 218 -18.00 -18.95 16.48
C GLN A 218 -17.44 -18.93 15.04
N SER A 219 -18.15 -18.32 14.07
CA SER A 219 -17.72 -18.30 12.65
C SER A 219 -16.99 -17.04 12.21
N THR A 220 -17.03 -15.93 12.97
CA THR A 220 -16.30 -14.69 12.62
C THR A 220 -14.92 -14.63 13.27
N SER A 221 -14.77 -15.08 14.52
CA SER A 221 -13.49 -15.04 15.24
C SER A 221 -12.38 -15.86 14.59
N THR A 222 -12.72 -16.99 13.96
CA THR A 222 -11.75 -17.87 13.28
C THR A 222 -11.30 -17.30 11.93
N VAL A 223 -12.22 -16.73 11.15
CA VAL A 223 -11.92 -16.12 9.84
C VAL A 223 -11.14 -14.83 10.01
N ASP A 224 -11.50 -14.01 10.99
CA ASP A 224 -10.79 -12.76 11.29
C ASP A 224 -9.36 -13.05 11.76
N ASN A 225 -9.14 -14.10 12.58
CA ASN A 225 -7.80 -14.51 13.01
C ASN A 225 -6.94 -15.04 11.84
N ILE A 226 -7.50 -15.84 10.94
CA ILE A 226 -6.79 -16.31 9.72
C ILE A 226 -6.42 -15.11 8.84
N TRP A 227 -7.34 -14.16 8.69
CA TRP A 227 -7.13 -12.97 7.88
C TRP A 227 -6.03 -12.08 8.47
N VAL A 228 -6.06 -11.83 9.78
CA VAL A 228 -5.01 -11.08 10.49
C VAL A 228 -3.66 -11.78 10.35
N GLU A 229 -3.60 -13.10 10.56
CA GLU A 229 -2.34 -13.84 10.44
C GLU A 229 -1.77 -13.80 9.03
N GLN A 230 -2.61 -13.92 8.01
CA GLN A 230 -2.17 -13.77 6.62
C GLN A 230 -1.56 -12.39 6.36
N ARG A 231 -2.15 -11.31 6.92
CA ARG A 231 -1.60 -9.96 6.78
C ARG A 231 -0.28 -9.80 7.53
N LYS A 232 -0.15 -10.36 8.75
CA LYS A 232 1.12 -10.39 9.50
C LYS A 232 2.23 -11.04 8.66
N GLN A 233 1.94 -12.16 8.02
CA GLN A 233 2.89 -12.87 7.16
C GLN A 233 3.34 -12.02 5.96
N GLU A 234 2.43 -11.34 5.27
CA GLU A 234 2.76 -10.50 4.11
C GLU A 234 3.56 -9.26 4.49
N VAL A 235 3.24 -8.66 5.63
CA VAL A 235 3.98 -7.54 6.21
C VAL A 235 5.42 -7.97 6.51
N LEU A 236 5.61 -9.11 7.18
CA LEU A 236 6.94 -9.65 7.46
C LEU A 236 7.73 -9.96 6.18
N LYS A 237 7.08 -10.52 5.16
CA LYS A 237 7.72 -10.82 3.87
C LYS A 237 8.27 -9.57 3.18
N ILE A 238 7.48 -8.51 3.12
CA ILE A 238 7.92 -7.22 2.55
C ILE A 238 9.04 -6.64 3.41
N TYR A 239 8.85 -6.60 4.73
CA TYR A 239 9.84 -6.07 5.66
C TYR A 239 11.22 -6.75 5.49
N TYR A 240 11.28 -8.09 5.51
CA TYR A 240 12.54 -8.81 5.36
C TYR A 240 13.17 -8.62 3.99
N LYS A 241 12.36 -8.58 2.91
CA LYS A 241 12.85 -8.30 1.56
C LYS A 241 13.52 -6.94 1.46
N VAL A 242 12.86 -5.88 1.95
CA VAL A 242 13.41 -4.52 1.90
C VAL A 242 14.64 -4.40 2.80
N LEU A 243 14.60 -4.99 3.98
CA LEU A 243 15.72 -5.00 4.91
C LEU A 243 16.95 -5.70 4.32
N GLU A 244 16.77 -6.83 3.64
CA GLU A 244 17.85 -7.56 2.97
C GLU A 244 18.44 -6.75 1.79
N ALA A 245 17.60 -6.08 1.01
CA ALA A 245 18.04 -5.17 -0.04
C ALA A 245 18.88 -4.01 0.54
N MET A 246 18.46 -3.43 1.67
CA MET A 246 19.23 -2.40 2.38
C MET A 246 20.55 -2.95 2.93
N CYS A 247 20.56 -4.13 3.55
CA CYS A 247 21.78 -4.75 4.05
C CYS A 247 22.78 -5.05 2.92
N THR A 248 22.28 -5.45 1.75
CA THR A 248 23.10 -5.69 0.56
C THR A 248 23.70 -4.39 0.02
N ALA A 249 22.96 -3.28 0.08
CA ALA A 249 23.45 -1.97 -0.36
C ALA A 249 24.50 -1.38 0.60
N TYR A 250 24.24 -1.39 1.91
CA TYR A 250 25.02 -0.63 2.90
C TYR A 250 26.00 -1.45 3.73
N GLY A 251 25.85 -2.78 3.77
CA GLY A 251 26.76 -3.70 4.47
C GLY A 251 26.91 -3.43 5.97
N ALA A 252 28.14 -3.52 6.48
CA ALA A 252 28.48 -3.38 7.90
C ALA A 252 28.18 -1.99 8.51
N ASN A 253 27.87 -0.99 7.70
CA ASN A 253 27.51 0.34 8.19
C ASN A 253 26.13 0.36 8.87
N LEU A 254 25.28 -0.65 8.64
CA LEU A 254 23.90 -0.68 9.13
C LEU A 254 23.78 -1.30 10.54
N SER A 255 24.84 -1.90 11.08
CA SER A 255 24.77 -2.70 12.32
C SER A 255 24.19 -1.96 13.51
N THR A 256 24.48 -0.66 13.67
CA THR A 256 23.88 0.17 14.74
C THR A 256 22.38 0.36 14.52
N LEU A 257 21.97 0.74 13.30
CA LEU A 257 20.58 0.95 12.92
C LEU A 257 19.74 -0.32 13.08
N LEU A 258 20.31 -1.49 12.78
CA LEU A 258 19.63 -2.78 12.89
C LEU A 258 19.38 -3.24 14.33
N THR A 259 20.03 -2.63 15.32
CA THR A 259 19.70 -2.84 16.74
C THR A 259 18.56 -1.96 17.23
N MET A 260 18.13 -0.97 16.43
CA MET A 260 17.18 0.04 16.88
C MET A 260 15.73 -0.38 16.68
N LYS A 261 14.99 -0.50 17.78
CA LYS A 261 13.56 -0.84 17.78
C LYS A 261 12.74 0.09 16.88
N LYS A 262 12.93 1.41 17.00
CA LYS A 262 12.15 2.40 16.24
C LYS A 262 12.35 2.31 14.73
N PHE A 263 13.57 2.00 14.26
CA PHE A 263 13.83 1.78 12.83
C PHE A 263 12.98 0.63 12.29
N HIS A 264 12.94 -0.49 13.02
CA HIS A 264 12.12 -1.65 12.67
C HIS A 264 10.62 -1.34 12.71
N SER A 265 10.16 -0.60 13.73
CA SER A 265 8.78 -0.12 13.81
C SER A 265 8.38 0.71 12.58
N CYS A 266 9.22 1.66 12.15
CA CYS A 266 8.96 2.46 10.95
C CYS A 266 8.93 1.60 9.67
N MET A 267 9.89 0.70 9.48
CA MET A 267 9.92 -0.20 8.32
C MET A 267 8.68 -1.10 8.25
N LEU A 268 8.22 -1.59 9.40
CA LEU A 268 7.00 -2.38 9.50
C LEU A 268 5.75 -1.53 9.27
N ALA A 269 5.71 -0.29 9.72
CA ALA A 269 4.62 0.64 9.42
C ALA A 269 4.47 0.87 7.90
N CYS A 270 5.60 1.09 7.20
CA CYS A 270 5.61 1.18 5.73
C CYS A 270 5.12 -0.12 5.08
N SER A 271 5.53 -1.27 5.61
CA SER A 271 5.13 -2.59 5.10
C SER A 271 3.63 -2.84 5.31
N VAL A 272 3.07 -2.46 6.46
CA VAL A 272 1.63 -2.51 6.75
C VAL A 272 0.88 -1.65 5.75
N GLU A 273 1.25 -0.37 5.60
CA GLU A 273 0.56 0.52 4.67
C GLU A 273 0.53 -0.03 3.25
N LEU A 274 1.66 -0.59 2.79
CA LEU A 274 1.75 -1.16 1.46
C LEU A 274 0.80 -2.35 1.27
N VAL A 275 0.71 -3.25 2.27
CA VAL A 275 -0.22 -4.40 2.24
C VAL A 275 -1.68 -3.93 2.28
N LEU A 276 -1.99 -2.92 3.10
CA LEU A 276 -3.35 -2.37 3.22
C LEU A 276 -3.77 -1.64 1.94
N ALA A 277 -2.90 -0.82 1.36
CA ALA A 277 -3.16 -0.10 0.11
C ALA A 277 -3.44 -1.05 -1.07
N ALA A 278 -2.76 -2.19 -1.12
CA ALA A 278 -2.93 -3.18 -2.19
C ALA A 278 -4.23 -4.01 -2.09
N ARG A 279 -4.86 -4.06 -0.91
CA ARG A 279 -6.07 -4.87 -0.68
C ARG A 279 -7.32 -4.04 -0.40
N LYS A 280 -7.14 -2.79 0.05
CA LYS A 280 -8.17 -1.86 0.53
C LYS A 280 -9.19 -2.54 1.46
N PRO A 281 -8.76 -3.04 2.64
CA PRO A 281 -9.69 -3.60 3.61
C PRO A 281 -10.61 -2.53 4.17
N ALA A 282 -11.88 -2.89 4.42
CA ALA A 282 -12.90 -1.96 4.90
C ALA A 282 -12.70 -1.48 6.36
N THR A 283 -11.93 -2.22 7.17
CA THR A 283 -11.95 -2.08 8.65
C THR A 283 -10.57 -2.04 9.31
N MET A 284 -9.48 -1.80 8.58
CA MET A 284 -8.15 -1.73 9.20
C MET A 284 -7.65 -0.32 9.49
N LEU A 285 -6.81 -0.25 10.52
CA LEU A 285 -6.18 0.94 11.07
C LEU A 285 -5.34 1.64 10.00
N LEU A 286 -5.81 2.82 9.55
CA LEU A 286 -5.15 3.63 8.53
C LEU A 286 -4.22 4.64 9.18
N PHE A 287 -3.22 5.10 8.41
CA PHE A 287 -2.47 6.31 8.77
C PHE A 287 -3.42 7.49 9.06
N PRO A 288 -3.20 8.27 10.15
CA PRO A 288 -2.00 8.30 11.00
C PRO A 288 -2.05 7.41 12.26
N ALA A 289 -3.16 6.72 12.55
CA ALA A 289 -3.35 5.99 13.82
C ALA A 289 -2.26 4.93 14.11
N ILE A 290 -1.66 4.39 13.04
CA ILE A 290 -0.54 3.45 13.14
C ILE A 290 0.69 4.06 13.83
N LEU A 291 0.91 5.37 13.69
CA LEU A 291 2.04 6.07 14.32
C LEU A 291 1.98 5.99 15.84
N GLU A 292 0.78 6.20 16.40
CA GLU A 292 0.53 6.17 17.84
C GLU A 292 0.68 4.75 18.40
N GLN A 293 0.21 3.74 17.65
CA GLN A 293 0.17 2.34 18.11
C GLN A 293 1.56 1.70 18.27
N ILE A 294 2.54 2.14 17.48
CA ILE A 294 3.94 1.65 17.55
C ILE A 294 4.93 2.69 18.09
N ASP A 295 4.42 3.80 18.64
CA ASP A 295 5.21 4.86 19.26
C ASP A 295 6.33 5.40 18.33
N ILE A 296 5.94 5.76 17.11
CA ILE A 296 6.83 6.39 16.13
C ILE A 296 6.30 7.78 15.75
N THR A 297 7.21 8.73 15.54
CA THR A 297 6.83 10.04 15.03
C THR A 297 6.76 10.04 13.49
N ALA A 298 5.97 10.95 12.91
CA ALA A 298 5.92 11.11 11.46
C ALA A 298 7.29 11.47 10.86
N PHE A 299 8.12 12.21 11.60
CA PHE A 299 9.49 12.56 11.18
C PHE A 299 10.36 11.31 11.00
N GLU A 300 10.40 10.44 12.02
CA GLU A 300 11.14 9.16 11.97
C GLU A 300 10.63 8.27 10.83
N LEU A 301 9.31 8.25 10.59
CA LEU A 301 8.75 7.47 9.50
C LEU A 301 9.13 8.00 8.12
N VAL A 302 9.05 9.31 7.87
CA VAL A 302 9.35 9.89 6.54
C VAL A 302 10.77 9.55 6.10
N GLU A 303 11.72 9.61 7.03
CA GLU A 303 13.13 9.25 6.81
C GLU A 303 13.30 7.78 6.39
N VAL A 304 12.57 6.88 7.05
CA VAL A 304 12.56 5.46 6.69
C VAL A 304 11.81 5.21 5.39
N LEU A 305 10.67 5.88 5.17
CA LEU A 305 9.81 5.71 4.01
C LEU A 305 10.53 6.07 2.70
N GLN A 306 11.35 7.13 2.70
CA GLN A 306 12.18 7.47 1.55
C GLN A 306 13.20 6.37 1.22
N CYS A 307 13.81 5.79 2.25
CA CYS A 307 14.71 4.65 2.10
C CYS A 307 13.96 3.41 1.60
N PHE A 308 12.78 3.13 2.16
CA PHE A 308 11.92 2.01 1.79
C PHE A 308 11.53 2.06 0.29
N LEU A 309 11.08 3.22 -0.19
CA LEU A 309 10.72 3.46 -1.60
C LEU A 309 11.88 3.24 -2.57
N ARG A 310 13.13 3.45 -2.11
CA ARG A 310 14.34 3.22 -2.90
C ARG A 310 14.67 1.72 -3.02
N HIS A 311 14.38 0.90 -2.02
CA HIS A 311 14.83 -0.50 -2.00
C HIS A 311 13.71 -1.50 -2.35
N GLU A 312 12.45 -1.06 -2.45
CA GLU A 312 11.35 -1.87 -3.01
C GLU A 312 10.96 -1.37 -4.40
N GLU A 313 11.77 -1.69 -5.40
CA GLU A 313 11.56 -1.21 -6.77
C GLU A 313 10.42 -1.94 -7.52
N SER A 314 10.08 -3.15 -7.10
CA SER A 314 9.18 -4.05 -7.84
C SER A 314 7.68 -3.75 -7.67
N MET A 315 7.32 -2.82 -6.79
CA MET A 315 5.91 -2.49 -6.54
C MET A 315 5.25 -1.76 -7.73
N PRO A 316 3.96 -2.01 -8.00
CA PRO A 316 3.16 -1.28 -8.99
C PRO A 316 3.22 0.23 -8.81
N CYS A 317 3.07 0.95 -9.93
CA CYS A 317 3.09 2.41 -9.98
C CYS A 317 2.10 3.03 -8.99
N GLU A 318 0.90 2.45 -8.87
CA GLU A 318 -0.16 2.99 -8.04
C GLU A 318 0.13 2.85 -6.55
N LEU A 319 0.83 1.79 -6.14
CA LEU A 319 1.30 1.62 -4.76
C LEU A 319 2.46 2.56 -4.44
N ARG A 320 3.37 2.77 -5.40
CA ARG A 320 4.44 3.76 -5.27
C ARG A 320 3.86 5.17 -5.10
N MET A 321 2.93 5.56 -5.97
CA MET A 321 2.24 6.86 -5.89
C MET A 321 1.47 7.02 -4.58
N HIS A 322 0.84 5.96 -4.07
CA HIS A 322 0.17 5.98 -2.76
C HIS A 322 1.13 6.30 -1.62
N LEU A 323 2.28 5.61 -1.57
CA LEU A 323 3.31 5.86 -0.54
C LEU A 323 3.99 7.23 -0.71
N GLU A 324 4.22 7.69 -1.93
CA GLU A 324 4.72 9.05 -2.20
C GLU A 324 3.73 10.11 -1.74
N SER A 325 2.43 9.93 -2.02
CA SER A 325 1.37 10.80 -1.52
C SER A 325 1.24 10.75 0.00
N LEU A 326 1.43 9.59 0.64
CA LEU A 326 1.50 9.50 2.10
C LEU A 326 2.68 10.33 2.64
N LYS A 327 3.87 10.18 2.04
CA LYS A 327 5.05 10.97 2.42
C LYS A 327 4.79 12.47 2.32
N GLU A 328 4.20 12.92 1.21
CA GLU A 328 3.84 14.32 1.00
C GLU A 328 2.88 14.82 2.09
N ARG A 329 1.79 14.08 2.38
CA ARG A 329 0.84 14.45 3.44
C ARG A 329 1.48 14.56 4.83
N LEU A 330 2.40 13.64 5.15
CA LEU A 330 3.15 13.68 6.41
C LEU A 330 4.04 14.93 6.48
N LEU A 331 4.77 15.23 5.39
CA LEU A 331 5.64 16.41 5.27
C LEU A 331 4.87 17.74 5.29
N GLU A 332 3.66 17.77 4.75
CA GLU A 332 2.80 18.96 4.75
C GLU A 332 2.28 19.32 6.14
N SER A 333 2.04 18.32 7.00
CA SER A 333 1.27 18.54 8.23
C SER A 333 1.78 17.77 9.46
N THR A 334 1.77 16.45 9.45
CA THR A 334 1.99 15.61 10.64
C THR A 334 3.39 15.73 11.24
N VAL A 335 4.41 15.96 10.40
CA VAL A 335 5.79 16.18 10.89
C VAL A 335 5.93 17.47 11.71
N TRP A 336 4.95 18.37 11.66
CA TRP A 336 4.97 19.65 12.37
C TRP A 336 4.12 19.65 13.64
N GLU A 337 3.64 18.50 14.09
CA GLU A 337 2.90 18.40 15.34
C GLU A 337 3.79 18.66 16.56
N ALA A 338 3.22 19.18 17.65
CA ALA A 338 3.98 19.68 18.82
C ALA A 338 4.90 18.63 19.49
N GLY A 339 4.65 17.32 19.26
CA GLY A 339 5.47 16.21 19.73
C GLY A 339 6.53 15.71 18.74
N SER A 340 6.73 16.39 17.62
CA SER A 340 7.64 15.94 16.56
C SER A 340 9.12 16.14 16.90
N LEU A 341 9.94 15.12 16.58
CA LEU A 341 11.40 15.16 16.66
C LEU A 341 12.05 16.07 15.60
N MET A 342 11.26 16.56 14.64
CA MET A 342 11.73 17.55 13.66
C MET A 342 12.25 18.81 14.35
N TYR A 343 11.55 19.28 15.38
CA TYR A 343 11.95 20.48 16.11
C TYR A 343 13.26 20.29 16.88
N ASP A 344 13.46 19.12 17.49
CA ASP A 344 14.71 18.79 18.18
C ASP A 344 15.88 18.75 17.20
N SER A 345 15.64 18.26 15.97
CA SER A 345 16.65 18.19 14.92
C SER A 345 16.99 19.58 14.36
N LEU A 346 16.00 20.46 14.20
CA LEU A 346 16.19 21.86 13.81
C LEU A 346 17.00 22.65 14.84
N GLU A 347 16.74 22.46 16.14
CA GLU A 347 17.47 23.15 17.21
C GLU A 347 18.96 22.78 17.23
N VAL A 348 19.31 21.58 16.78
CA VAL A 348 20.70 21.11 16.68
C VAL A 348 21.40 21.67 15.46
N ALA A 349 20.76 21.55 14.30
CA ALA A 349 21.32 22.01 13.04
C ALA A 349 21.47 23.53 13.03
N GLU A 350 20.48 24.23 13.62
CA GLU A 350 20.46 25.68 13.74
C GLU A 350 20.22 26.18 15.17
N PRO A 351 21.26 26.15 16.02
CA PRO A 351 21.19 26.66 17.39
C PRO A 351 20.79 28.14 17.48
N MET A 352 20.99 28.90 16.40
CA MET A 352 20.65 30.32 16.31
C MET A 352 19.14 30.57 16.14
N LEU A 353 18.36 29.54 15.77
CA LEU A 353 16.93 29.63 15.52
C LEU A 353 16.08 29.03 16.65
N VAL A 354 16.68 28.57 17.75
CA VAL A 354 15.99 27.87 18.85
C VAL A 354 14.74 28.59 19.33
N SER A 355 14.76 29.91 19.49
CA SER A 355 13.58 30.67 19.92
C SER A 355 12.43 30.66 18.90
N GLU A 356 12.74 30.65 17.60
CA GLU A 356 11.74 30.54 16.53
C GLU A 356 11.24 29.10 16.37
N VAL A 357 12.14 28.12 16.52
CA VAL A 357 11.79 26.70 16.51
C VAL A 357 10.86 26.38 17.68
N ALA A 358 11.13 26.90 18.88
CA ALA A 358 10.24 26.77 20.04
C ALA A 358 8.87 27.40 19.80
N ARG A 359 8.81 28.54 19.09
CA ARG A 359 7.55 29.17 18.70
C ARG A 359 6.76 28.30 17.72
N LEU A 360 7.43 27.72 16.73
CA LEU A 360 6.79 26.78 15.80
C LEU A 360 6.31 25.52 16.50
N ARG A 361 7.11 24.95 17.41
CA ARG A 361 6.74 23.79 18.24
C ARG A 361 5.49 24.08 19.06
N ALA A 362 5.38 25.28 19.64
CA ALA A 362 4.19 25.70 20.40
C ALA A 362 2.92 25.85 19.55
N ILE A 363 3.05 26.22 18.27
CA ILE A 363 1.93 26.25 17.32
C ILE A 363 1.52 24.82 16.96
N GLY A 364 2.49 23.90 16.89
CA GLY A 364 2.25 22.48 16.61
C GLY A 364 1.64 22.21 15.23
N ARG A 365 1.80 23.15 14.30
CA ARG A 365 1.41 23.07 12.89
C ARG A 365 2.30 24.01 12.08
N LEU A 366 2.50 23.70 10.79
CA LEU A 366 3.02 24.69 9.87
C LEU A 366 2.00 25.83 9.73
N PRO A 367 2.37 27.11 9.93
CA PRO A 367 1.50 28.20 9.53
C PRO A 367 1.33 28.13 8.01
N TYR A 368 0.13 27.81 7.54
CA TYR A 368 -0.25 28.19 6.18
C TYR A 368 0.01 29.70 6.09
N ILE A 369 0.91 30.11 5.18
CA ILE A 369 1.48 31.45 4.93
C ILE A 369 3.01 31.49 5.22
N ASN A 370 3.76 31.13 4.17
CA ASN A 370 5.09 31.55 3.67
C ASN A 370 6.12 32.30 4.52
N PHE A 371 5.79 33.03 5.58
CA PHE A 371 6.73 33.99 6.16
C PHE A 371 7.77 33.36 7.11
N SER A 372 7.43 32.28 7.82
CA SER A 372 8.35 31.63 8.77
C SER A 372 9.27 30.62 8.08
N LEU A 373 8.77 29.78 7.17
CA LEU A 373 9.62 28.82 6.46
C LEU A 373 10.57 29.49 5.48
N ASP A 374 10.13 30.47 4.69
CA ASP A 374 11.01 31.18 3.77
C ASP A 374 12.10 31.94 4.57
N SER A 375 11.79 32.42 5.79
CA SER A 375 12.78 33.01 6.71
C SER A 375 13.74 31.96 7.31
N ILE A 376 13.26 30.78 7.70
CA ILE A 376 14.08 29.68 8.23
C ILE A 376 14.98 29.10 7.14
N VAL A 377 14.42 28.77 5.97
CA VAL A 377 15.13 28.25 4.79
C VAL A 377 16.11 29.30 4.25
N ALA A 378 15.73 30.58 4.15
CA ALA A 378 16.67 31.63 3.74
C ALA A 378 17.79 31.84 4.77
N ARG A 379 17.51 31.71 6.09
CA ARG A 379 18.53 31.82 7.14
C ARG A 379 19.45 30.60 7.21
N ILE A 380 18.94 29.41 6.92
CA ILE A 380 19.71 28.15 6.77
C ILE A 380 20.60 28.19 5.53
N HIS A 381 20.07 28.69 4.40
CA HIS A 381 20.90 28.94 3.22
C HIS A 381 21.96 30.02 3.46
N LEU A 382 21.65 31.06 4.25
CA LEU A 382 22.65 32.07 4.62
C LEU A 382 23.72 31.51 5.58
N SER A 383 23.32 30.69 6.56
CA SER A 383 24.24 30.09 7.54
C SER A 383 25.18 29.10 6.87
N SER A 384 24.68 28.27 5.94
CA SER A 384 25.49 27.35 5.13
C SER A 384 26.47 28.08 4.20
N VAL A 385 26.05 29.16 3.53
CA VAL A 385 26.93 30.00 2.69
C VAL A 385 28.02 30.69 3.51
N LEU A 386 27.68 31.25 4.68
CA LEU A 386 28.66 31.88 5.59
C LEU A 386 29.64 30.85 6.19
N LYS A 387 29.19 29.62 6.49
CA LYS A 387 30.07 28.52 6.93
C LYS A 387 31.02 28.07 5.81
N HIS A 388 30.60 28.13 4.55
CA HIS A 388 31.42 27.78 3.38
C HIS A 388 32.51 28.82 3.07
N GLU A 389 32.29 30.10 3.39
CA GLU A 389 33.30 31.16 3.24
C GLU A 389 34.36 31.16 4.37
N MET A 390 34.05 30.63 5.55
CA MET A 390 34.97 30.62 6.72
C MET A 390 35.80 29.35 6.89
N THR A 391 35.65 28.32 6.05
CA THR A 391 36.41 27.05 6.18
C THR A 391 37.12 26.62 4.90
N HIS A 392 37.99 27.47 4.35
CA HIS A 392 39.11 26.98 3.54
C HIS A 392 40.23 26.43 4.45
N GLY A 393 40.01 25.22 4.96
CA GLY A 393 41.04 24.38 5.57
C GLY A 393 40.82 22.92 5.14
N PRO A 394 41.84 22.19 4.67
CA PRO A 394 41.64 20.88 4.07
C PRO A 394 41.15 19.87 5.12
N CYS A 395 39.92 19.37 4.97
CA CYS A 395 39.42 18.23 5.74
C CYS A 395 40.17 16.97 5.28
N THR A 396 41.04 16.47 6.15
CA THR A 396 41.65 15.16 6.03
C THR A 396 40.62 14.08 6.40
N ASN A 397 40.51 13.07 5.56
CA ASN A 397 39.73 11.85 5.81
C ASN A 397 40.20 11.19 7.12
N LEU A 398 39.25 10.76 7.96
CA LEU A 398 39.49 9.85 9.07
C LEU A 398 40.00 8.51 8.53
N ARG A 399 41.33 8.39 8.45
CA ARG A 399 42.06 7.14 8.24
C ARG A 399 42.39 6.57 9.62
N SER A 400 41.70 5.52 10.06
CA SER A 400 42.19 4.73 11.19
C SER A 400 43.48 4.03 10.77
N GLY A 401 44.58 4.31 11.46
CA GLY A 401 45.89 3.79 11.13
C GLY A 401 46.04 2.31 11.43
N VAL A 402 46.49 1.55 10.43
CA VAL A 402 47.38 0.40 10.61
C VAL A 402 48.49 0.55 9.57
N VAL A 403 49.72 0.54 10.07
CA VAL A 403 50.96 0.57 9.29
C VAL A 403 51.20 -0.81 8.69
N GLU A 404 51.36 -0.92 7.36
CA GLU A 404 52.26 -1.93 6.78
C GLU A 404 52.69 -1.55 5.35
N GLN A 405 53.93 -1.90 5.03
CA GLN A 405 54.72 -1.46 3.88
C GLN A 405 54.38 -2.22 2.58
N GLY A 406 54.31 -1.47 1.48
CA GLY A 406 54.78 -1.78 0.12
C GLY A 406 54.44 -3.13 -0.55
N SER A 407 53.66 -3.08 -1.65
CA SER A 407 54.15 -3.35 -3.03
C SER A 407 53.01 -3.54 -4.07
N ARG A 408 53.04 -2.67 -5.09
CA ARG A 408 52.78 -2.91 -6.53
C ARG A 408 51.47 -3.62 -6.99
N ALA A 409 50.50 -2.78 -7.38
CA ALA A 409 49.62 -2.82 -8.56
C ALA A 409 48.98 -4.15 -9.04
N SER A 410 47.64 -4.23 -8.95
CA SER A 410 46.79 -4.75 -10.03
C SER A 410 45.36 -4.17 -9.91
N ARG A 411 44.77 -3.81 -11.05
CA ARG A 411 43.47 -3.14 -11.19
C ARG A 411 42.33 -4.05 -10.71
N VAL A 412 41.56 -3.59 -9.72
CA VAL A 412 40.23 -4.09 -9.39
C VAL A 412 39.28 -2.91 -9.55
N THR A 413 38.17 -3.13 -10.26
CA THR A 413 37.08 -2.17 -10.44
C THR A 413 36.53 -1.77 -9.08
N ASP A 414 36.69 -0.50 -8.70
CA ASP A 414 36.16 0.08 -7.47
C ASP A 414 34.63 0.05 -7.49
N HIS A 415 34.02 -0.90 -6.78
CA HIS A 415 32.68 -0.73 -6.25
C HIS A 415 32.79 0.25 -5.07
N VAL A 416 32.42 1.50 -5.29
CA VAL A 416 32.24 2.47 -4.19
C VAL A 416 31.14 1.91 -3.27
N PRO A 417 31.40 1.65 -1.97
CA PRO A 417 30.37 1.23 -1.04
C PRO A 417 29.28 2.30 -0.98
N SER A 418 28.02 1.91 -1.16
CA SER A 418 26.93 2.87 -1.02
C SER A 418 26.87 3.33 0.44
N VAL A 419 26.89 4.65 0.65
CA VAL A 419 26.88 5.26 1.98
C VAL A 419 25.43 5.35 2.44
N ILE A 420 25.15 4.96 3.69
CA ILE A 420 23.82 5.12 4.29
C ILE A 420 23.37 6.57 4.14
N PRO A 421 22.13 6.85 3.70
CA PRO A 421 21.62 8.21 3.65
C PRO A 421 21.86 8.92 4.98
N THR A 422 22.55 10.05 4.95
CA THR A 422 22.91 10.82 6.16
C THR A 422 21.68 11.15 7.00
N SER A 423 20.54 11.36 6.33
CA SER A 423 19.25 11.64 6.96
C SER A 423 18.75 10.48 7.83
N LEU A 424 18.83 9.24 7.32
CA LEU A 424 18.51 8.02 8.06
C LEU A 424 19.43 7.81 9.27
N HIS A 425 20.73 8.05 9.13
CA HIS A 425 21.68 7.93 10.24
C HIS A 425 21.44 9.01 11.32
N CYS A 426 21.12 10.24 10.92
CA CYS A 426 20.85 11.34 11.83
C CYS A 426 19.51 11.21 12.57
N ALA A 427 18.45 10.74 11.90
CA ALA A 427 17.12 10.56 12.47
C ALA A 427 17.10 9.61 13.68
N PHE A 428 18.00 8.63 13.68
CA PHE A 428 18.08 7.59 14.71
C PHE A 428 19.32 7.73 15.63
N ALA A 429 20.10 8.81 15.54
CA ALA A 429 21.21 9.04 16.46
C ALA A 429 20.71 9.46 17.86
N ARG A 430 21.32 8.94 18.95
CA ARG A 430 20.93 9.31 20.32
C ARG A 430 21.18 10.80 20.60
N PRO A 431 20.34 11.48 21.39
CA PRO A 431 20.49 12.92 21.73
C PRO A 431 21.81 13.31 22.43
N ARG A 432 22.56 12.35 22.99
CA ARG A 432 23.86 12.58 23.65
C ARG A 432 25.08 12.16 22.83
N ASP A 433 24.90 11.36 21.79
CA ASP A 433 25.98 10.89 20.91
C ASP A 433 25.93 11.59 19.54
N ARG A 434 25.40 12.83 19.49
CA ARG A 434 25.04 13.53 18.25
C ARG A 434 26.19 13.51 17.25
N CYS A 435 25.85 13.14 16.01
CA CYS A 435 26.70 13.24 14.84
C CYS A 435 27.45 14.58 14.81
N PRO A 436 28.69 14.63 14.28
CA PRO A 436 29.38 15.91 14.07
C PRO A 436 28.43 16.87 13.34
N GLY A 437 28.31 18.12 13.81
CA GLY A 437 27.24 19.05 13.40
C GLY A 437 26.97 19.10 11.89
N ARG A 438 28.02 18.97 11.06
CA ARG A 438 27.91 18.89 9.60
C ARG A 438 26.97 17.79 9.06
N CYS A 439 26.88 16.63 9.71
CA CYS A 439 25.98 15.55 9.26
C CYS A 439 24.52 15.84 9.58
N ALA A 440 24.25 16.48 10.72
CA ALA A 440 22.89 16.92 11.07
C ALA A 440 22.44 18.06 10.16
N ASP A 441 23.33 19.02 9.87
CA ASP A 441 23.10 20.12 8.92
C ASP A 441 22.68 19.58 7.54
N MET A 442 23.46 18.67 6.94
CA MET A 442 23.13 18.11 5.62
C MET A 442 21.81 17.33 5.57
N ALA A 443 21.48 16.60 6.64
CA ALA A 443 20.24 15.84 6.73
C ALA A 443 19.01 16.77 6.77
N ILE A 444 19.08 17.79 7.62
CA ILE A 444 18.01 18.78 7.77
C ILE A 444 17.88 19.65 6.51
N ASP A 445 18.98 20.01 5.85
CA ASP A 445 18.95 20.73 4.58
C ASP A 445 18.24 19.94 3.48
N ALA A 446 18.54 18.64 3.35
CA ALA A 446 17.88 17.77 2.39
C ALA A 446 16.37 17.64 2.68
N PHE A 447 16.02 17.44 3.95
CA PHE A 447 14.64 17.36 4.41
C PHE A 447 13.85 18.66 4.13
N LEU A 448 14.42 19.81 4.51
CA LEU A 448 13.78 21.11 4.30
C LEU A 448 13.68 21.49 2.83
N LYS A 449 14.62 21.06 2.00
CA LYS A 449 14.51 21.20 0.55
C LYS A 449 13.30 20.44 0.02
N GLU A 450 13.11 19.19 0.44
CA GLU A 450 11.97 18.37 0.02
C GLU A 450 10.63 18.99 0.49
N VAL A 451 10.57 19.51 1.71
CA VAL A 451 9.45 20.31 2.21
C VAL A 451 9.22 21.53 1.30
N THR A 452 10.26 22.31 1.01
CA THR A 452 10.14 23.54 0.20
C THR A 452 9.65 23.25 -1.20
N ASP A 453 10.12 22.17 -1.82
CA ASP A 453 9.68 21.73 -3.16
C ASP A 453 8.18 21.39 -3.16
N ILE A 454 7.68 20.67 -2.14
CA ILE A 454 6.24 20.38 -1.99
C ILE A 454 5.44 21.68 -1.84
N PHE A 455 5.89 22.60 -0.99
CA PHE A 455 5.21 23.88 -0.80
C PHE A 455 5.24 24.77 -2.04
N LEU A 456 6.29 24.74 -2.85
CA LEU A 456 6.34 25.44 -4.13
C LEU A 456 5.28 24.88 -5.09
N VAL A 457 5.13 23.57 -5.18
CA VAL A 457 4.08 22.92 -5.99
C VAL A 457 2.68 23.34 -5.51
N LEU A 458 2.43 23.34 -4.20
CA LEU A 458 1.16 23.80 -3.62
C LEU A 458 0.91 25.30 -3.86
N LYS A 459 1.93 26.17 -3.70
CA LYS A 459 1.83 27.61 -4.00
C LYS A 459 1.50 27.87 -5.47
N VAL A 460 2.14 27.15 -6.40
CA VAL A 460 1.85 27.25 -7.84
C VAL A 460 0.43 26.77 -8.14
N GLY A 461 -0.03 25.71 -7.49
CA GLY A 461 -1.42 25.25 -7.57
C GLY A 461 -2.46 26.25 -7.07
N ILE A 462 -2.14 26.98 -5.98
CA ILE A 462 -3.02 28.00 -5.38
C ILE A 462 -2.96 29.35 -6.12
N LEU A 463 -1.88 29.64 -6.85
CA LEU A 463 -1.74 30.86 -7.68
C LEU A 463 -2.34 30.70 -9.09
N TRP A 464 -2.75 29.48 -9.47
CA TRP A 464 -3.47 29.18 -10.73
C TRP A 464 -4.99 28.93 -10.58
N PRO A 465 -5.81 29.66 -9.78
CA PRO A 465 -7.23 29.41 -9.66
C PRO A 465 -8.07 30.25 -10.65
N CYS A 466 -7.48 30.76 -11.73
CA CYS A 466 -8.21 31.56 -12.72
C CYS A 466 -8.06 30.96 -14.12
N GLY A 467 -8.94 30.01 -14.46
CA GLY A 467 -9.25 29.79 -15.87
C GLY A 467 -9.56 28.39 -16.38
N PHE A 468 -9.97 27.39 -15.59
CA PHE A 468 -10.55 26.16 -16.15
C PHE A 468 -11.59 25.56 -15.20
N HIS A 469 -12.86 25.97 -15.36
CA HIS A 469 -13.99 25.45 -14.61
C HIS A 469 -14.57 24.14 -15.20
N SER A 470 -13.86 23.46 -16.12
CA SER A 470 -14.39 22.29 -16.84
C SER A 470 -13.45 21.09 -16.97
N LEU A 471 -12.31 21.05 -16.26
CA LEU A 471 -11.41 19.90 -16.27
C LEU A 471 -11.22 19.43 -14.83
N GLY A 472 -11.66 18.21 -14.55
CA GLY A 472 -11.75 17.64 -13.21
C GLY A 472 -10.40 17.47 -12.52
N TRP A 473 -10.43 17.13 -11.23
CA TRP A 473 -9.26 16.98 -10.36
C TRP A 473 -8.17 16.02 -10.88
N SER A 474 -8.49 15.16 -11.85
CA SER A 474 -7.54 14.29 -12.56
C SER A 474 -6.53 15.04 -13.45
N THR A 475 -6.92 16.18 -14.03
CA THR A 475 -5.97 17.00 -14.81
C THR A 475 -5.01 17.78 -13.92
N PHE A 476 -5.41 18.07 -12.68
CA PHE A 476 -4.55 18.78 -11.71
C PHE A 476 -3.41 17.88 -11.22
N THR A 477 -3.70 16.60 -10.96
CA THR A 477 -2.71 15.57 -10.58
C THR A 477 -1.77 15.22 -11.72
N MET A 478 -2.24 15.16 -12.97
CA MET A 478 -1.36 14.99 -14.13
C MET A 478 -0.49 16.22 -14.40
N ALA A 479 -1.02 17.44 -14.22
CA ALA A 479 -0.27 18.67 -14.44
C ALA A 479 0.81 18.90 -13.38
N SER A 480 0.52 18.58 -12.11
CA SER A 480 1.52 18.62 -11.04
C SER A 480 2.62 17.57 -11.26
N HIS A 481 2.26 16.36 -11.70
CA HIS A 481 3.23 15.31 -12.04
C HIS A 481 4.07 15.65 -13.28
N PHE A 482 3.48 16.25 -14.31
CA PHE A 482 4.20 16.72 -15.51
C PHE A 482 5.23 17.82 -15.16
N TRP A 483 4.90 18.72 -14.24
CA TRP A 483 5.83 19.73 -13.74
C TRP A 483 6.92 19.16 -12.82
N LEU A 484 6.57 18.19 -11.96
CA LEU A 484 7.53 17.46 -11.12
C LEU A 484 8.58 16.71 -11.94
N CYS A 485 8.20 16.12 -13.08
CA CYS A 485 9.13 15.49 -14.02
C CYS A 485 10.07 16.49 -14.72
N ARG A 486 9.63 17.73 -14.95
CA ARG A 486 10.44 18.77 -15.61
C ARG A 486 11.37 19.55 -14.67
N LEU A 487 11.07 19.59 -13.37
CA LEU A 487 11.95 20.19 -12.37
C LEU A 487 13.08 19.25 -11.92
N LYS A 488 12.94 17.94 -12.15
CA LYS A 488 13.96 16.91 -11.86
C LYS A 488 14.93 16.63 -13.03
N SER A 489 14.73 17.25 -14.20
CA SER A 489 15.64 17.22 -15.37
C SER A 489 16.43 18.52 -15.44
#